data_AF-A0A108U8H5-F1
#
_entry.id   AF-A0A108U8H5-F1
#
_cell.length_a   1.000
_cell.length_b   1.000
_cell.length_c   1.000
_cell.angle_alpha   90.00
_cell.angle_beta   90.00
_cell.angle_gamma   90.00
#
_symmetry.space_group_name_H-M   'P 1'
#
loop_
_entity.id
_entity.type
_entity.pdbx_description
1 polymer ?
#
loop_
_entity_poly.entity_id
_entity_poly.type
_entity_poly.pdbx_seq_one_letter_code
_entity_poly.pdbx_strand_id
1 'polypeptide(L)'
;MPIAFDQPPTAGGATFHSPAQTRSVSDFTWSPATRAANARLRRNVPGLFSTVTGTAGDDVLYGSHQADLIEGLEGADSLYGLGGDDALYGGSGDNALLGGSGEDRLYGGEGNDFYYFNIGDGQDRVYSADSLGQFLEIVHFGAGIDPAQVTLARVGADLVVNYGNGDVVTVVGFFPGGEDPWPRGVDEIWFQDGAIWDVAEILARLPPGQGL
;
A
#
# COMPACT_ATOMS: atom_id res chain seq x y z
N MET A 1 20.91 2.21 -2.67
CA MET A 1 21.00 3.51 -3.36
C MET A 1 19.58 3.99 -3.51
N PRO A 2 19.24 5.20 -3.02
CA PRO A 2 17.86 5.55 -2.73
C PRO A 2 17.07 5.74 -4.02
N ILE A 3 15.91 5.10 -4.07
CA ILE A 3 15.01 5.09 -5.21
C ILE A 3 14.21 6.38 -5.10
N ALA A 4 14.54 7.42 -5.87
CA ALA A 4 13.75 8.65 -5.89
C ALA A 4 12.47 8.46 -6.74
N PHE A 5 11.32 8.23 -6.10
CA PHE A 5 10.03 8.69 -6.59
C PHE A 5 9.99 10.16 -6.23
N ASP A 6 10.43 10.95 -7.20
CA ASP A 6 10.31 12.39 -7.17
C ASP A 6 8.83 12.73 -6.90
N GLN A 7 8.58 13.71 -6.04
CA GLN A 7 7.39 14.55 -6.18
C GLN A 7 7.22 14.85 -7.68
N PRO A 8 6.00 14.90 -8.24
CA PRO A 8 5.78 14.85 -9.69
C PRO A 8 6.85 15.64 -10.46
N PRO A 9 7.80 14.98 -11.16
CA PRO A 9 8.93 15.70 -11.72
C PRO A 9 8.44 16.57 -12.86
N THR A 10 8.61 17.88 -12.71
CA THR A 10 8.96 18.69 -13.87
C THR A 10 10.22 18.08 -14.49
N ALA A 11 10.03 17.36 -15.61
CA ALA A 11 11.01 16.98 -16.60
C ALA A 11 12.45 16.66 -16.09
N GLY A 12 12.74 15.38 -15.80
CA GLY A 12 14.09 14.86 -16.02
C GLY A 12 14.62 13.71 -15.15
N GLY A 13 14.40 12.46 -15.59
CA GLY A 13 15.47 11.47 -15.82
C GLY A 13 16.05 10.64 -14.66
N ALA A 14 15.60 9.39 -14.52
CA ALA A 14 16.43 8.21 -14.17
C ALA A 14 15.72 6.91 -14.63
N THR A 15 16.45 5.92 -15.16
CA THR A 15 15.94 4.67 -15.78
C THR A 15 16.35 3.43 -14.98
N PHE A 16 15.43 2.49 -14.75
CA PHE A 16 15.66 1.16 -14.16
C PHE A 16 15.82 0.07 -15.24
N HIS A 17 16.66 -0.94 -14.98
CA HIS A 17 16.84 -2.14 -15.82
C HIS A 17 16.38 -3.40 -15.06
N SER A 18 15.47 -4.18 -15.65
CA SER A 18 15.36 -5.64 -15.47
C SER A 18 15.70 -6.31 -16.82
N PRO A 19 16.41 -7.45 -16.85
CA PRO A 19 16.83 -8.09 -18.09
C PRO A 19 15.69 -8.94 -18.68
N ALA A 20 14.71 -8.25 -19.26
CA ALA A 20 13.81 -8.65 -20.36
C ALA A 20 12.45 -7.94 -20.15
N GLN A 21 12.18 -6.95 -21.01
CA GLN A 21 11.04 -6.01 -20.97
C GLN A 21 11.19 -4.81 -20.03
N THR A 22 12.19 -3.97 -20.32
CA THR A 22 12.26 -2.58 -19.85
C THR A 22 11.10 -1.78 -20.46
N ARG A 23 9.98 -1.65 -19.74
CA ARG A 23 9.00 -0.59 -20.03
C ARG A 23 9.44 0.68 -19.31
N SER A 24 9.60 1.74 -20.08
CA SER A 24 10.05 3.04 -19.59
C SER A 24 8.86 3.81 -19.03
N VAL A 25 9.13 4.68 -18.05
CA VAL A 25 8.17 5.61 -17.44
C VAL A 25 7.43 6.48 -18.49
N SER A 26 7.94 6.57 -19.73
CA SER A 26 7.26 7.21 -20.87
C SER A 26 5.97 6.54 -21.33
N ASP A 27 5.68 5.32 -20.88
CA ASP A 27 4.42 4.63 -21.22
C ASP A 27 3.23 5.16 -20.41
N PHE A 28 3.47 5.91 -19.33
CA PHE A 28 2.45 6.57 -18.49
C PHE A 28 2.25 8.03 -18.89
N THR A 29 1.73 8.27 -20.10
CA THR A 29 1.17 9.58 -20.46
C THR A 29 -0.34 9.59 -20.23
N TRP A 30 -0.79 10.27 -19.16
CA TRP A 30 -2.20 10.60 -18.97
C TRP A 30 -2.66 11.55 -20.07
N SER A 31 -3.30 11.00 -21.10
CA SER A 31 -3.99 11.84 -22.07
C SER A 31 -5.24 12.45 -21.42
N PRO A 32 -5.65 13.69 -21.79
CA PRO A 32 -6.97 14.22 -21.44
C PRO A 32 -8.12 13.27 -21.83
N ALA A 33 -7.89 12.37 -22.80
CA ALA A 33 -8.84 11.34 -23.20
C ALA A 33 -8.98 10.20 -22.17
N THR A 34 -7.92 9.84 -21.42
CA THR A 34 -7.97 8.84 -20.33
C THR A 34 -8.80 9.36 -19.14
N ARG A 35 -8.68 10.65 -18.83
CA ARG A 35 -9.50 11.34 -17.82
C ARG A 35 -10.97 11.45 -18.21
N ALA A 36 -11.25 11.64 -19.50
CA ALA A 36 -12.60 11.75 -20.02
C ALA A 36 -13.28 10.38 -20.28
N ALA A 37 -12.52 9.31 -20.47
CA ALA A 37 -13.04 7.95 -20.65
C ALA A 37 -13.53 7.35 -19.32
N ASN A 38 -12.76 7.53 -18.24
CA ASN A 38 -13.12 6.98 -16.92
C ASN A 38 -14.29 7.74 -16.26
N ALA A 39 -14.45 9.04 -16.53
CA ALA A 39 -15.54 9.86 -15.99
C ALA A 39 -16.94 9.55 -16.59
N ARG A 40 -17.05 8.74 -17.66
CA ARG A 40 -18.32 8.53 -18.39
C ARG A 40 -19.13 7.32 -17.93
N LEU A 41 -18.62 6.48 -17.03
CA LEU A 41 -19.23 5.16 -16.76
C LEU A 41 -19.99 5.00 -15.44
N ARG A 42 -19.97 5.93 -14.48
CA ARG A 42 -20.60 5.66 -13.16
C ARG A 42 -21.52 6.79 -12.71
N ARG A 43 -22.83 6.52 -12.80
CA ARG A 43 -23.91 7.42 -12.38
C ARG A 43 -24.05 7.30 -10.86
N ASN A 44 -23.76 8.38 -10.14
CA ASN A 44 -23.94 8.58 -8.70
C ASN A 44 -25.21 7.92 -8.14
N VAL A 45 -25.04 6.86 -7.34
CA VAL A 45 -26.07 6.37 -6.41
C VAL A 45 -25.42 6.28 -5.02
N PRO A 46 -25.75 7.17 -4.07
CA PRO A 46 -25.20 7.13 -2.72
C PRO A 46 -25.51 5.79 -2.02
N GLY A 47 -24.50 5.17 -1.42
CA GLY A 47 -24.62 3.92 -0.66
C GLY A 47 -24.45 2.64 -1.47
N LEU A 48 -23.99 2.72 -2.71
CA LEU A 48 -23.56 1.56 -3.49
C LEU A 48 -22.03 1.49 -3.44
N PHE A 49 -21.47 0.45 -2.84
CA PHE A 49 -20.10 0.05 -3.15
C PHE A 49 -20.03 -0.21 -4.65
N SER A 50 -19.04 0.33 -5.37
CA SER A 50 -18.79 -0.16 -6.72
C SER A 50 -17.81 -1.33 -6.63
N THR A 51 -18.21 -2.48 -7.18
CA THR A 51 -17.34 -3.67 -7.20
C THR A 51 -16.53 -3.68 -8.49
N VAL A 52 -15.22 -3.85 -8.35
CA VAL A 52 -14.27 -4.02 -9.43
C VAL A 52 -13.56 -5.35 -9.21
N THR A 53 -13.73 -6.29 -10.15
CA THR A 53 -13.12 -7.63 -10.05
C THR A 53 -12.21 -7.84 -11.25
N GLY A 54 -11.00 -8.30 -10.98
CA GLY A 54 -10.01 -8.72 -11.96
C GLY A 54 -10.30 -10.10 -12.57
N THR A 55 -9.25 -10.72 -13.04
CA THR A 55 -9.21 -11.99 -13.75
C THR A 55 -8.22 -12.93 -13.06
N ALA A 56 -7.80 -14.01 -13.72
CA ALA A 56 -6.81 -14.91 -13.16
C ALA A 56 -5.36 -14.57 -13.58
N GLY A 57 -5.12 -13.35 -14.09
CA GLY A 57 -3.80 -12.89 -14.44
C GLY A 57 -3.65 -11.41 -14.13
N ASP A 58 -2.42 -10.90 -14.27
CA ASP A 58 -2.03 -9.57 -13.84
C ASP A 58 -2.95 -8.45 -14.34
N ASP A 59 -3.61 -7.79 -13.40
CA ASP A 59 -4.60 -6.75 -13.65
C ASP A 59 -4.17 -5.38 -13.10
N VAL A 60 -4.76 -4.33 -13.68
CA VAL A 60 -4.65 -2.95 -13.17
C VAL A 60 -6.06 -2.43 -12.92
N LEU A 61 -6.44 -2.36 -11.65
CA LEU A 61 -7.81 -2.10 -11.22
C LEU A 61 -7.91 -0.72 -10.59
N TYR A 62 -8.94 0.04 -10.99
CA TYR A 62 -9.22 1.37 -10.48
C TYR A 62 -10.62 1.44 -9.89
N GLY A 63 -10.70 1.92 -8.66
CA GLY A 63 -11.91 2.37 -8.00
C GLY A 63 -12.37 3.73 -8.50
N SER A 64 -12.88 4.53 -7.58
CA SER A 64 -13.58 5.78 -7.82
C SER A 64 -13.31 6.75 -6.66
N HIS A 65 -14.11 7.81 -6.53
CA HIS A 65 -14.01 8.71 -5.38
C HIS A 65 -15.09 8.39 -4.33
N GLN A 66 -15.54 7.13 -4.30
CA GLN A 66 -16.57 6.58 -3.42
C GLN A 66 -16.06 5.24 -2.90
N ALA A 67 -16.64 4.77 -1.80
CA ALA A 67 -16.32 3.46 -1.24
C ALA A 67 -16.49 2.35 -2.30
N ASP A 68 -15.44 1.56 -2.49
CA ASP A 68 -15.33 0.52 -3.49
C ASP A 68 -14.88 -0.82 -2.87
N LEU A 69 -15.28 -1.90 -3.54
CA LEU A 69 -14.74 -3.24 -3.30
C LEU A 69 -13.92 -3.61 -4.53
N ILE A 70 -12.62 -3.83 -4.36
CA ILE A 70 -11.70 -4.20 -5.45
C ILE A 70 -11.11 -5.57 -5.16
N GLU A 71 -11.23 -6.50 -6.10
CA GLU A 71 -10.73 -7.88 -5.98
C GLU A 71 -9.82 -8.19 -7.18
N GLY A 72 -8.53 -8.44 -6.95
CA GLY A 72 -7.54 -8.81 -7.96
C GLY A 72 -7.70 -10.25 -8.45
N LEU A 73 -7.85 -11.19 -7.50
CA LEU A 73 -7.97 -12.64 -7.67
C LEU A 73 -6.62 -13.34 -7.82
N GLU A 74 -6.27 -13.85 -9.01
CA GLU A 74 -4.95 -14.48 -9.23
C GLU A 74 -4.14 -13.57 -10.14
N GLY A 75 -2.83 -13.47 -9.91
CA GLY A 75 -1.95 -12.64 -10.72
C GLY A 75 -1.20 -11.63 -9.87
N ALA A 76 -0.22 -10.96 -10.48
CA ALA A 76 0.45 -9.82 -9.84
C ALA A 76 -0.34 -8.54 -10.14
N ASP A 77 -1.23 -8.15 -9.22
CA ASP A 77 -2.20 -7.10 -9.50
C ASP A 77 -1.80 -5.72 -8.95
N SER A 78 -2.25 -4.66 -9.62
CA SER A 78 -2.12 -3.28 -9.15
C SER A 78 -3.50 -2.67 -8.88
N LEU A 79 -3.83 -2.46 -7.60
CA LEU A 79 -5.14 -2.02 -7.13
C LEU A 79 -5.08 -0.58 -6.63
N TYR A 80 -5.94 0.28 -7.17
CA TYR A 80 -6.04 1.70 -6.82
C TYR A 80 -7.46 2.04 -6.37
N GLY A 81 -7.69 2.27 -5.08
CA GLY A 81 -8.98 2.72 -4.53
C GLY A 81 -9.34 4.14 -4.96
N LEU A 82 -8.33 5.03 -4.95
CA LEU A 82 -8.35 6.47 -5.23
C LEU A 82 -8.93 7.28 -4.07
N GLY A 83 -10.23 7.18 -3.79
CA GLY A 83 -10.71 7.75 -2.54
C GLY A 83 -12.13 7.37 -2.18
N GLY A 84 -12.51 7.63 -0.93
CA GLY A 84 -13.61 6.91 -0.30
C GLY A 84 -13.05 5.83 0.62
N ASP A 85 -13.93 5.12 1.33
CA ASP A 85 -13.50 4.08 2.27
C ASP A 85 -13.57 2.72 1.55
N ASP A 86 -12.42 2.25 1.07
CA ASP A 86 -12.32 1.12 0.16
C ASP A 86 -11.94 -0.19 0.87
N ALA A 87 -12.24 -1.30 0.21
CA ALA A 87 -11.73 -2.62 0.55
C ALA A 87 -11.02 -3.22 -0.67
N LEU A 88 -9.70 -3.37 -0.59
CA LEU A 88 -8.86 -3.91 -1.66
C LEU A 88 -8.37 -5.30 -1.26
N TYR A 89 -8.62 -6.28 -2.12
CA TYR A 89 -8.16 -7.66 -1.99
C TYR A 89 -7.25 -8.00 -3.17
N GLY A 90 -5.94 -8.13 -2.94
CA GLY A 90 -4.98 -8.54 -3.97
C GLY A 90 -5.27 -9.96 -4.43
N GLY A 91 -5.27 -10.91 -3.50
CA GLY A 91 -5.57 -12.31 -3.80
C GLY A 91 -4.29 -13.13 -3.79
N SER A 92 -4.00 -13.88 -4.85
CA SER A 92 -2.74 -14.64 -4.95
C SER A 92 -1.82 -14.02 -5.99
N GLY A 93 -0.54 -13.89 -5.67
CA GLY A 93 0.48 -13.26 -6.51
C GLY A 93 1.09 -12.05 -5.79
N ASP A 94 2.11 -11.44 -6.40
CA ASP A 94 2.79 -10.29 -5.79
C ASP A 94 2.02 -9.00 -6.14
N ASN A 95 1.26 -8.43 -5.19
CA ASN A 95 0.34 -7.33 -5.48
C ASN A 95 0.88 -5.97 -5.04
N ALA A 96 0.36 -4.90 -5.66
CA ALA A 96 0.57 -3.52 -5.26
C ALA A 96 -0.79 -2.87 -4.94
N LEU A 97 -0.97 -2.44 -3.69
CA LEU A 97 -2.23 -1.88 -3.18
C LEU A 97 -2.02 -0.40 -2.78
N LEU A 98 -2.82 0.49 -3.38
CA LEU A 98 -3.01 1.88 -2.96
C LEU A 98 -4.48 2.10 -2.63
N GLY A 99 -4.80 2.33 -1.36
CA GLY A 99 -6.14 2.77 -0.95
C GLY A 99 -6.47 4.14 -1.53
N GLY A 100 -5.59 5.11 -1.30
CA GLY A 100 -5.82 6.50 -1.68
C GLY A 100 -6.37 7.26 -0.48
N SER A 101 -7.24 8.24 -0.69
CA SER A 101 -7.76 9.04 0.42
C SER A 101 -9.01 8.42 1.06
N GLY A 102 -8.99 8.11 2.35
CA GLY A 102 -10.15 7.59 3.05
C GLY A 102 -9.78 6.80 4.30
N GLU A 103 -10.67 5.89 4.71
CA GLU A 103 -10.34 4.83 5.68
C GLU A 103 -10.37 3.46 5.00
N ASP A 104 -9.22 3.04 4.46
CA ASP A 104 -9.13 1.88 3.59
C ASP A 104 -8.74 0.59 4.33
N ARG A 105 -9.17 -0.54 3.77
CA ARG A 105 -8.77 -1.89 4.21
C ARG A 105 -8.05 -2.59 3.08
N LEU A 106 -6.77 -2.85 3.28
CA LEU A 106 -5.89 -3.45 2.28
C LEU A 106 -5.53 -4.87 2.71
N TYR A 107 -5.91 -5.84 1.88
CA TYR A 107 -5.64 -7.26 2.05
C TYR A 107 -4.75 -7.71 0.89
N GLY A 108 -3.45 -7.91 1.13
CA GLY A 108 -2.52 -8.35 0.09
C GLY A 108 -2.86 -9.76 -0.39
N GLY A 109 -2.81 -10.71 0.53
CA GLY A 109 -3.20 -12.10 0.29
C GLY A 109 -1.98 -13.03 0.29
N GLU A 110 -1.91 -13.95 -0.66
CA GLU A 110 -0.73 -14.80 -0.84
C GLU A 110 0.25 -14.16 -1.82
N GLY A 111 1.55 -14.20 -1.52
CA GLY A 111 2.57 -13.56 -2.35
C GLY A 111 3.25 -12.41 -1.61
N ASN A 112 4.23 -11.77 -2.25
CA ASN A 112 4.93 -10.64 -1.67
C ASN A 112 4.20 -9.35 -2.03
N ASP A 113 3.51 -8.74 -1.06
CA ASP A 113 2.65 -7.60 -1.34
C ASP A 113 3.29 -6.26 -0.93
N PHE A 114 2.96 -5.22 -1.70
CA PHE A 114 3.36 -3.85 -1.46
C PHE A 114 2.13 -2.97 -1.15
N TYR A 115 2.14 -2.35 0.02
CA TYR A 115 1.12 -1.42 0.48
C TYR A 115 1.68 -0.01 0.46
N TYR A 116 1.17 0.85 -0.42
CA TYR A 116 1.71 2.18 -0.64
C TYR A 116 0.86 3.26 0.03
N PHE A 117 1.55 4.20 0.71
CA PHE A 117 0.91 5.30 1.41
C PHE A 117 1.58 6.65 1.10
N ASN A 118 0.76 7.67 0.93
CA ASN A 118 1.13 9.06 0.68
C ASN A 118 0.47 9.97 1.73
N ILE A 119 0.98 11.20 1.83
CA ILE A 119 0.34 12.23 2.65
C ILE A 119 -1.06 12.53 2.11
N GLY A 120 -2.06 12.51 3.01
CA GLY A 120 -3.46 12.73 2.71
C GLY A 120 -4.27 11.45 2.45
N ASP A 121 -3.65 10.28 2.60
CA ASP A 121 -4.33 8.99 2.42
C ASP A 121 -5.29 8.67 3.58
N GLY A 122 -5.13 9.27 4.76
CA GLY A 122 -6.06 9.10 5.87
C GLY A 122 -5.69 7.97 6.81
N GLN A 123 -6.64 7.14 7.22
CA GLN A 123 -6.46 6.15 8.28
C GLN A 123 -6.74 4.74 7.79
N ASP A 124 -5.67 4.05 7.42
CA ASP A 124 -5.76 2.78 6.71
C ASP A 124 -5.37 1.60 7.57
N ARG A 125 -5.80 0.42 7.12
CA ARG A 125 -5.53 -0.86 7.78
C ARG A 125 -4.98 -1.88 6.80
N VAL A 126 -3.81 -2.41 7.12
CA VAL A 126 -3.16 -3.51 6.38
C VAL A 126 -3.44 -4.83 7.08
N TYR A 127 -3.87 -5.81 6.28
CA TYR A 127 -4.12 -7.18 6.70
C TYR A 127 -3.31 -8.12 5.83
N SER A 128 -2.24 -8.67 6.39
CA SER A 128 -1.50 -9.72 5.72
C SER A 128 -2.13 -11.09 6.00
N ALA A 129 -2.20 -11.93 4.96
CA ALA A 129 -2.56 -13.33 5.11
C ALA A 129 -1.34 -14.21 5.47
N ASP A 130 -0.15 -13.61 5.60
CA ASP A 130 1.07 -14.32 5.94
C ASP A 130 1.11 -14.74 7.42
N SER A 131 0.35 -15.78 7.70
CA SER A 131 0.31 -16.40 9.01
C SER A 131 1.55 -17.23 9.34
N LEU A 132 2.55 -17.35 8.45
CA LEU A 132 3.75 -18.16 8.68
C LEU A 132 5.07 -17.41 8.50
N GLY A 133 5.05 -16.14 8.11
CA GLY A 133 6.25 -15.35 7.81
C GLY A 133 6.97 -15.85 6.55
N GLN A 134 6.22 -16.38 5.59
CA GLN A 134 6.73 -16.98 4.35
C GLN A 134 6.83 -16.00 3.18
N PHE A 135 6.15 -14.87 3.24
CA PHE A 135 6.11 -13.87 2.19
C PHE A 135 6.68 -12.55 2.70
N LEU A 136 7.23 -11.76 1.77
CA LEU A 136 7.76 -10.44 2.07
C LEU A 136 6.66 -9.40 1.92
N GLU A 137 6.22 -8.84 3.04
CA GLU A 137 5.16 -7.82 3.09
C GLU A 137 5.78 -6.43 3.35
N ILE A 138 5.55 -5.49 2.43
CA ILE A 138 6.21 -4.18 2.45
C ILE A 138 5.19 -3.06 2.57
N VAL A 139 5.35 -2.22 3.59
CA VAL A 139 4.73 -0.89 3.63
C VAL A 139 5.69 0.10 2.98
N HIS A 140 5.24 0.82 1.96
CA HIS A 140 6.06 1.76 1.21
C HIS A 140 5.50 3.18 1.31
N PHE A 141 6.24 4.06 1.99
CA PHE A 141 5.92 5.48 2.08
C PHE A 141 6.44 6.26 0.88
N GLY A 142 5.52 6.97 0.23
CA GLY A 142 5.81 7.83 -0.91
C GLY A 142 6.53 9.12 -0.54
N ALA A 143 6.72 9.97 -1.55
CA ALA A 143 7.48 11.21 -1.41
C ALA A 143 6.87 12.18 -0.38
N GLY A 144 7.73 12.86 0.37
CA GLY A 144 7.33 13.84 1.39
C GLY A 144 7.12 13.26 2.79
N ILE A 145 7.22 11.94 2.94
CA ILE A 145 7.21 11.26 4.24
C ILE A 145 8.66 11.02 4.67
N ASP A 146 9.15 11.86 5.59
CA ASP A 146 10.49 11.75 6.16
C ASP A 146 10.51 10.66 7.26
N PRO A 147 11.38 9.63 7.18
CA PRO A 147 11.50 8.62 8.22
C PRO A 147 11.70 9.18 9.63
N ALA A 148 12.34 10.35 9.76
CA ALA A 148 12.56 10.99 11.06
C ALA A 148 11.28 11.58 11.68
N GLN A 149 10.23 11.80 10.90
CA GLN A 149 8.93 12.29 11.37
C GLN A 149 7.92 11.16 11.59
N VAL A 150 8.19 9.96 11.08
CA VAL A 150 7.33 8.80 11.30
C VAL A 150 7.51 8.27 12.71
N THR A 151 6.40 8.07 13.41
CA THR A 151 6.37 7.51 14.77
C THR A 151 5.61 6.20 14.79
N LEU A 152 6.12 5.26 15.60
CA LEU A 152 5.52 3.94 15.78
C LEU A 152 4.88 3.85 17.16
N ALA A 153 3.80 3.10 17.27
CA ALA A 153 3.21 2.72 18.53
C ALA A 153 2.64 1.31 18.45
N ARG A 154 2.69 0.57 19.56
CA ARG A 154 1.94 -0.67 19.72
C ARG A 154 0.60 -0.37 20.39
N VAL A 155 -0.49 -0.78 19.74
CA VAL A 155 -1.84 -0.69 20.29
C VAL A 155 -2.45 -2.09 20.32
N GLY A 156 -2.43 -2.72 21.49
CA GLY A 156 -2.83 -4.13 21.62
C GLY A 156 -1.93 -5.06 20.81
N ALA A 157 -2.50 -5.72 19.81
CA ALA A 157 -1.80 -6.60 18.88
C ALA A 157 -1.32 -5.87 17.61
N ASP A 158 -1.64 -4.59 17.44
CA ASP A 158 -1.41 -3.88 16.18
C ASP A 158 -0.18 -2.96 16.27
N LEU A 159 0.50 -2.80 15.14
CA LEU A 159 1.49 -1.74 14.94
C LEU A 159 0.78 -0.56 14.29
N VAL A 160 0.86 0.59 14.93
CA VAL A 160 0.31 1.86 14.44
C VAL A 160 1.47 2.74 13.99
N VAL A 161 1.44 3.15 12.73
CA VAL A 161 2.44 4.00 12.09
C VAL A 161 1.81 5.34 11.77
N ASN A 162 2.19 6.39 12.50
CA ASN A 162 1.76 7.76 12.18
C ASN A 162 2.83 8.41 11.31
N TYR A 163 2.43 8.95 10.15
CA TYR A 163 3.35 9.51 9.16
C TYR A 163 3.04 10.95 8.76
N GLY A 164 2.31 11.68 9.61
CA GLY A 164 2.06 13.12 9.46
C GLY A 164 0.63 13.48 9.08
N ASN A 165 0.24 14.74 9.27
CA ASN A 165 -1.08 15.28 8.88
C ASN A 165 -2.35 14.57 9.40
N GLY A 166 -2.22 13.69 10.40
CA GLY A 166 -3.32 12.86 10.88
C GLY A 166 -3.45 11.53 10.12
N ASP A 167 -2.55 11.29 9.16
CA ASP A 167 -2.47 10.05 8.41
C ASP A 167 -1.81 8.94 9.26
N VAL A 168 -2.39 7.74 9.17
CA VAL A 168 -2.02 6.57 9.95
C VAL A 168 -2.21 5.31 9.11
N VAL A 169 -1.23 4.41 9.14
CA VAL A 169 -1.45 3.02 8.74
C VAL A 169 -1.36 2.12 9.97
N THR A 170 -2.36 1.27 10.15
CA THR A 170 -2.38 0.24 11.17
C THR A 170 -2.10 -1.12 10.54
N VAL A 171 -0.97 -1.73 10.89
CA VAL A 171 -0.67 -3.11 10.53
C VAL A 171 -1.33 -4.02 11.56
N VAL A 172 -2.40 -4.69 11.14
CA VAL A 172 -3.27 -5.45 12.03
C VAL A 172 -2.59 -6.76 12.43
N GLY A 173 -2.59 -7.05 13.73
CA GLY A 173 -2.05 -8.31 14.25
C GLY A 173 -0.52 -8.42 14.16
N PHE A 174 0.19 -7.30 13.98
CA PHE A 174 1.65 -7.28 13.91
C PHE A 174 2.32 -7.95 15.12
N PHE A 175 1.69 -7.89 16.29
CA PHE A 175 2.12 -8.58 17.52
C PHE A 175 1.13 -9.72 17.84
N PRO A 176 1.24 -10.91 17.21
CA PRO A 176 0.23 -11.97 17.28
C PRO A 176 0.02 -12.56 18.68
N GLY A 177 0.97 -12.36 19.61
CA GLY A 177 0.95 -12.94 20.95
C GLY A 177 1.07 -14.46 20.96
N GLY A 178 0.86 -15.10 22.11
CA GLY A 178 0.90 -16.57 22.22
C GLY A 178 2.31 -17.16 22.31
N GLU A 179 2.44 -18.43 21.90
CA GLU A 179 3.69 -19.21 22.02
C GLU A 179 4.78 -18.74 21.06
N ASP A 180 4.40 -18.11 19.95
CA ASP A 180 5.30 -17.45 19.01
C ASP A 180 4.92 -15.97 18.86
N PRO A 181 5.50 -15.08 19.68
CA PRO A 181 5.19 -13.66 19.65
C PRO A 181 5.98 -12.91 18.56
N TRP A 182 6.68 -13.60 17.65
CA TRP A 182 7.46 -12.94 16.61
C TRP A 182 6.55 -12.06 15.74
N PRO A 183 6.96 -10.82 15.41
CA PRO A 183 6.13 -9.93 14.62
C PRO A 183 5.82 -10.46 13.23
N ARG A 184 4.64 -10.16 12.71
CA ARG A 184 4.15 -10.66 11.42
C ARG A 184 3.39 -9.62 10.62
N GLY A 185 3.13 -9.93 9.36
CA GLY A 185 2.24 -9.20 8.48
C GLY A 185 2.82 -7.97 7.79
N VAL A 186 3.90 -7.39 8.31
CA VAL A 186 4.80 -6.51 7.55
C VAL A 186 6.23 -6.85 7.98
N ASP A 187 7.11 -7.05 7.01
CA ASP A 187 8.53 -7.35 7.28
C ASP A 187 9.39 -6.10 7.20
N GLU A 188 9.02 -5.19 6.29
CA GLU A 188 9.80 -3.99 6.02
C GLU A 188 8.92 -2.75 5.80
N ILE A 189 9.37 -1.61 6.31
CA ILE A 189 8.84 -0.29 5.98
C ILE A 189 9.87 0.45 5.14
N TRP A 190 9.49 0.79 3.90
CA TRP A 190 10.35 1.45 2.92
C TRP A 190 9.99 2.92 2.80
N PHE A 191 11.02 3.74 2.60
CA PHE A 191 10.87 5.17 2.42
C PHE A 191 11.47 5.62 1.10
N GLN A 192 10.94 6.76 0.65
CA GLN A 192 11.35 7.37 -0.60
C GLN A 192 12.83 7.72 -0.69
N ASP A 193 13.43 8.07 0.43
CA ASP A 193 14.84 8.43 0.55
C ASP A 193 15.75 7.20 0.63
N GLY A 194 15.21 6.00 0.42
CA GLY A 194 15.90 4.72 0.46
C GLY A 194 16.17 4.18 1.85
N ALA A 195 15.65 4.81 2.92
CA ALA A 195 15.63 4.20 4.23
C ALA A 195 14.71 2.97 4.21
N ILE A 196 15.14 1.91 4.89
CA ILE A 196 14.37 0.68 5.09
C ILE A 196 14.42 0.38 6.59
N TRP A 197 13.26 0.15 7.19
CA TRP A 197 13.14 -0.38 8.54
C TRP A 197 12.70 -1.83 8.44
N ASP A 198 13.61 -2.76 8.72
CA ASP A 198 13.26 -4.15 8.95
C ASP A 198 12.55 -4.32 10.30
N VAL A 199 12.06 -5.52 10.60
CA VAL A 199 11.41 -5.82 11.88
C VAL A 199 12.26 -5.42 13.09
N ALA A 200 13.59 -5.59 13.05
CA ALA A 200 14.45 -5.25 14.17
C ALA A 200 14.49 -3.73 14.42
N GLU A 201 14.59 -2.93 13.36
CA GLU A 201 14.53 -1.48 13.43
C GLU A 201 13.13 -0.98 13.82
N ILE A 202 12.06 -1.61 13.31
CA ILE A 202 10.67 -1.33 13.72
C ILE A 202 10.52 -1.49 15.24
N LEU A 203 11.00 -2.61 15.78
CA LEU A 203 10.95 -2.87 17.23
C LEU A 203 11.79 -1.87 18.03
N ALA A 204 12.97 -1.48 17.52
CA ALA A 204 13.85 -0.53 18.19
C ALA A 204 13.26 0.90 18.24
N ARG A 205 12.36 1.23 17.31
CA ARG A 205 11.70 2.54 17.22
C ARG A 205 10.44 2.67 18.06
N LEU A 206 9.94 1.56 18.63
CA LEU A 206 8.77 1.61 19.51
C LEU A 206 9.09 2.38 20.80
N PRO A 207 8.09 3.07 21.39
CA PRO A 207 8.23 3.69 22.69
C PRO A 207 8.69 2.69 23.77
N PRO A 208 9.40 3.14 24.82
CA PRO A 208 9.85 2.27 25.90
C PRO A 208 8.70 1.43 26.49
N GLY A 209 8.91 0.12 26.57
CA GLY A 209 7.92 -0.83 27.09
C GLY A 209 6.84 -1.27 26.10
N GLN A 210 6.95 -0.91 24.81
CA GLN A 210 6.04 -1.35 23.76
C GLN A 210 6.61 -2.42 22.80
N GLY A 211 7.90 -2.76 22.93
CA GLY A 211 8.53 -3.85 22.18
C GLY A 211 8.10 -5.25 22.65
N LEU A 212 8.84 -6.28 22.19
CA LEU A 212 8.71 -7.66 22.68
C LEU A 212 9.20 -7.82 24.12
#